data_AF-A0A4P7NZ45-F1
#
_entry.id   AF-A0A4P7NZ45-F1
#
_cell.length_a   1.000
_cell.length_b   1.000
_cell.length_c   1.000
_cell.angle_alpha   90.00
_cell.angle_beta   90.00
_cell.angle_gamma   90.00
#
_symmetry.space_group_name_H-M   'P 1'
#
loop_
_entity.id
_entity.type
_entity.pdbx_description
1 polymer ?
#
loop_
_entity_poly.entity_id
_entity_poly.type
_entity_poly.pdbx_seq_one_letter_code
_entity_poly.pdbx_strand_id
1 'polypeptide(L)'
;MSDRRIRNLGLIILTLLMSVGLGGCSKPPVEVTSVQIVDNLDKGSGNFDRMLQICFKKPLTADYYHHVKIITNQSYMLEGGNMLRPRASDPDNKCQLRNLYNYINKDSPVGARQMIKDFMVPGNINQVLIQIYLDEPEGKELPIEEKLFRNL
;
A
#
# COMPACT_ATOMS: atom_id res chain seq x y z
N MET A 1 6.32 -23.48 60.29
CA MET A 1 6.32 -24.20 58.99
C MET A 1 5.43 -23.53 57.92
N SER A 2 5.21 -22.20 57.99
CA SER A 2 4.23 -21.47 57.16
C SER A 2 4.86 -20.44 56.19
N ASP A 3 6.15 -20.14 56.32
CA ASP A 3 6.81 -19.05 55.56
C ASP A 3 7.39 -19.47 54.20
N ARG A 4 7.79 -20.75 54.04
CA ARG A 4 8.40 -21.21 52.78
C ARG A 4 7.40 -21.39 51.63
N ARG A 5 6.10 -21.58 51.91
CA ARG A 5 5.08 -21.77 50.88
C ARG A 5 4.68 -20.45 50.18
N ILE A 6 4.76 -19.32 50.88
CA ILE A 6 4.35 -18.00 50.37
C ILE A 6 5.40 -17.44 49.39
N ARG A 7 6.70 -17.65 49.67
CA ARG A 7 7.79 -17.24 48.76
C ARG A 7 7.74 -17.94 47.40
N ASN A 8 7.38 -19.24 47.37
CA ASN A 8 7.30 -19.99 46.11
C ASN A 8 6.05 -19.64 45.29
N LEU A 9 4.94 -19.25 45.93
CA LEU A 9 3.74 -18.81 45.21
C LEU A 9 3.95 -17.45 44.53
N GLY A 10 4.63 -16.52 45.21
CA GLY A 10 4.93 -15.19 44.67
C GLY A 10 5.84 -15.22 43.43
N LEU A 11 6.79 -16.17 43.38
CA LEU A 11 7.70 -16.32 42.24
C LEU A 11 7.00 -16.89 40.99
N ILE A 12 5.98 -17.74 41.17
CA ILE A 12 5.22 -18.37 40.08
C ILE A 12 4.24 -17.37 39.46
N ILE A 13 3.64 -16.49 40.27
CA ILE A 13 2.71 -15.46 39.76
C ILE A 13 3.46 -14.38 38.97
N LEU A 14 4.69 -14.03 39.38
CA LEU A 14 5.51 -13.03 38.68
C LEU A 14 6.06 -13.52 37.32
N THR A 15 6.29 -14.83 37.17
CA THR A 15 6.72 -15.43 35.90
C THR A 15 5.56 -15.64 34.92
N LEU A 16 4.33 -15.85 35.41
CA LEU A 16 3.17 -16.00 34.55
C LEU A 16 2.73 -14.67 33.89
N LEU A 17 2.84 -13.54 34.60
CA LEU A 17 2.49 -12.21 34.05
C LEU A 17 3.43 -11.72 32.93
N MET A 18 4.66 -12.22 32.83
CA MET A 18 5.59 -11.84 31.75
C MET A 18 5.35 -12.58 30.42
N SER A 19 4.49 -13.59 30.39
CA SER A 19 4.27 -14.42 29.19
C SER A 19 3.14 -13.93 28.27
N VAL A 20 2.43 -12.84 28.62
CA VAL A 20 1.28 -12.31 27.84
C VAL A 20 1.66 -11.12 26.94
N GLY A 21 2.93 -10.69 26.93
CA GLY A 21 3.37 -9.44 26.28
C GLY A 21 3.96 -9.54 24.87
N LEU A 22 3.95 -10.72 24.23
CA LEU A 22 4.48 -10.89 22.86
C LEU A 22 3.36 -11.15 21.85
N GLY A 23 2.28 -10.38 21.94
CA GLY A 23 1.44 -10.13 20.77
C GLY A 23 2.25 -9.28 19.81
N GLY A 24 3.07 -9.90 18.97
CA GLY A 24 3.70 -9.22 17.85
C GLY A 24 2.58 -8.56 17.05
N CYS A 25 2.55 -7.23 17.03
CA CYS A 25 1.55 -6.45 16.32
C CYS A 25 1.86 -6.56 14.82
N SER A 26 1.55 -7.72 14.24
CA SER A 26 1.66 -7.96 12.81
C SER A 26 0.56 -7.15 12.12
N LYS A 27 0.92 -6.32 11.13
CA LYS A 27 -0.06 -5.53 10.39
C LYS A 27 -1.07 -6.49 9.74
N PRO A 28 -2.36 -6.15 9.70
CA PRO A 28 -3.36 -7.04 9.15
C PRO A 28 -3.09 -7.32 7.65
N PRO A 29 -3.47 -8.50 7.13
CA PRO A 29 -3.39 -8.75 5.70
C PRO A 29 -4.36 -7.84 4.94
N VAL A 30 -4.01 -7.52 3.69
CA VAL A 30 -4.81 -6.68 2.79
C VAL A 30 -5.08 -7.42 1.49
N GLU A 31 -6.17 -7.08 0.82
CA GLU A 31 -6.57 -7.69 -0.44
C GLU A 31 -7.00 -6.57 -1.39
N VAL A 32 -6.32 -6.48 -2.54
CA VAL A 32 -6.65 -5.48 -3.56
C VAL A 32 -7.83 -5.99 -4.37
N THR A 33 -8.90 -5.22 -4.49
CA THR A 33 -10.12 -5.64 -5.20
C THR A 33 -10.16 -5.09 -6.61
N SER A 34 -9.91 -3.79 -6.79
CA SER A 34 -9.94 -3.11 -8.07
C SER A 34 -8.88 -2.02 -8.18
N VAL A 35 -8.60 -1.64 -9.43
CA VAL A 35 -7.80 -0.46 -9.74
C VAL A 35 -8.40 0.24 -10.95
N GLN A 36 -8.34 1.57 -10.98
CA GLN A 36 -8.72 2.38 -12.13
C GLN A 36 -7.85 3.63 -12.25
N ILE A 37 -7.68 4.10 -13.47
CA ILE A 37 -7.17 5.44 -13.73
C ILE A 37 -8.34 6.43 -13.57
N VAL A 38 -8.10 7.51 -12.84
CA VAL A 38 -9.02 8.62 -12.72
C VAL A 38 -8.33 9.85 -13.26
N ASP A 39 -8.81 10.34 -14.39
CA ASP A 39 -8.47 11.65 -14.90
C ASP A 39 -9.62 12.63 -14.58
N ASN A 40 -9.30 13.88 -14.25
CA ASN A 40 -10.28 14.94 -13.95
C ASN A 40 -10.93 14.95 -12.55
N LEU A 41 -10.22 14.50 -11.51
CA LEU A 41 -10.67 14.63 -10.12
C LEU A 41 -10.75 16.10 -9.65
N ASP A 42 -9.92 16.97 -10.23
CA ASP A 42 -9.95 18.40 -9.94
C ASP A 42 -9.71 19.21 -11.22
N LYS A 43 -10.70 20.03 -11.61
CA LYS A 43 -10.69 20.82 -12.85
C LYS A 43 -9.83 22.08 -12.75
N GLY A 44 -9.24 22.39 -11.58
CA GLY A 44 -8.58 23.67 -11.33
C GLY A 44 -7.08 23.62 -11.02
N SER A 45 -6.57 22.58 -10.35
CA SER A 45 -5.21 22.63 -9.77
C SER A 45 -4.11 21.98 -10.61
N GLY A 46 -4.45 21.20 -11.65
CA GLY A 46 -3.48 20.47 -12.51
C GLY A 46 -2.65 19.39 -11.80
N ASN A 47 -2.66 19.36 -10.47
CA ASN A 47 -1.88 18.44 -9.65
C ASN A 47 -2.57 17.08 -9.47
N PHE A 48 -3.89 17.00 -9.64
CA PHE A 48 -4.68 15.77 -9.48
C PHE A 48 -5.35 15.32 -10.79
N ASP A 49 -4.77 15.68 -11.92
CA ASP A 49 -5.32 15.36 -13.25
C ASP A 49 -5.07 13.89 -13.66
N ARG A 50 -4.14 13.20 -13.00
CA ARG A 50 -3.76 11.81 -13.27
C ARG A 50 -3.60 11.02 -11.98
N MET A 51 -4.65 10.30 -11.61
CA MET A 51 -4.72 9.54 -10.36
C MET A 51 -4.89 8.05 -10.64
N LEU A 52 -4.23 7.23 -9.82
CA LEU A 52 -4.51 5.81 -9.68
C LEU A 52 -5.41 5.64 -8.45
N GLN A 53 -6.60 5.08 -8.65
CA GLN A 53 -7.44 4.64 -7.54
C GLN A 53 -7.23 3.15 -7.31
N ILE A 54 -6.74 2.79 -6.12
CA ILE A 54 -6.56 1.40 -5.69
C ILE A 54 -7.59 1.11 -4.60
N CYS A 55 -8.47 0.15 -4.81
CA CYS A 55 -9.46 -0.23 -3.81
C CYS A 55 -9.12 -1.56 -3.16
N PHE A 56 -9.37 -1.64 -1.85
CA PHE A 56 -9.16 -2.81 -1.02
C PHE A 56 -10.48 -3.43 -0.60
N LYS A 57 -10.44 -4.68 -0.15
CA LYS A 57 -11.64 -5.37 0.38
C LYS A 57 -12.18 -4.71 1.66
N LYS A 58 -11.27 -4.20 2.48
CA LYS A 58 -11.52 -3.46 3.72
C LYS A 58 -10.65 -2.19 3.75
N PRO A 59 -11.04 -1.15 4.50
CA PRO A 59 -10.18 0.03 4.68
C PRO A 59 -8.85 -0.35 5.30
N LEU A 60 -7.80 0.40 4.96
CA LEU A 60 -6.48 0.21 5.58
C LEU A 60 -6.53 0.70 7.02
N THR A 61 -6.02 -0.11 7.94
CA THR A 61 -5.92 0.24 9.38
C THR A 61 -4.47 0.43 9.84
N ALA A 62 -3.50 0.25 8.94
CA ALA A 62 -2.08 0.44 9.16
C ALA A 62 -1.42 0.98 7.89
N ASP A 63 -0.19 1.45 8.03
CA ASP A 63 0.64 1.89 6.90
C ASP A 63 1.26 0.68 6.19
N TYR A 64 1.23 0.67 4.86
CA TYR A 64 1.83 -0.35 4.01
C TYR A 64 2.68 0.31 2.94
N TYR A 65 3.70 -0.37 2.43
CA TYR A 65 4.36 0.05 1.21
C TYR A 65 3.67 -0.57 0.01
N HIS A 66 3.49 0.19 -1.06
CA HIS A 66 2.99 -0.34 -2.31
C HIS A 66 3.95 -0.02 -3.46
N HIS A 67 4.11 -0.98 -4.35
CA HIS A 67 4.83 -0.84 -5.61
C HIS A 67 3.83 -1.04 -6.75
N VAL A 68 3.91 -0.19 -7.78
CA VAL A 68 3.10 -0.31 -8.99
C VAL A 68 3.96 -0.36 -10.22
N LYS A 69 3.53 -1.16 -11.20
CA LYS A 69 4.03 -1.16 -12.58
C LYS A 69 2.85 -1.06 -13.52
N ILE A 70 2.77 0.05 -14.23
CA ILE A 70 1.69 0.37 -15.17
C ILE A 70 2.26 0.36 -16.58
N ILE A 71 1.63 -0.41 -17.47
CA ILE A 71 2.02 -0.52 -18.88
C ILE A 71 0.83 -0.09 -19.72
N THR A 72 1.07 0.87 -20.61
CA THR A 72 0.06 1.39 -21.56
C THR A 72 0.01 0.55 -22.83
N ASN A 73 -1.00 0.74 -23.68
CA ASN A 73 -1.10 0.05 -24.96
C ASN A 73 0.03 0.40 -25.94
N GLN A 74 0.70 1.55 -25.76
CA GLN A 74 1.87 1.97 -26.52
C GLN A 74 3.19 1.50 -25.90
N SER A 75 3.13 0.57 -24.93
CA SER A 75 4.30 0.04 -24.21
C SER A 75 5.08 1.06 -23.39
N TYR A 76 4.53 2.27 -23.15
CA TYR A 76 5.08 3.17 -22.14
C TYR A 76 4.83 2.56 -20.75
N MET A 77 5.88 2.52 -19.95
CA MET A 77 5.88 1.93 -18.61
C MET A 77 6.16 3.00 -17.56
N LEU A 78 5.34 3.02 -16.52
CA LEU A 78 5.56 3.77 -15.29
C LEU A 78 5.68 2.80 -14.12
N GLU A 79 6.74 2.94 -13.35
CA GLU A 79 7.07 2.02 -12.26
C GLU A 79 7.61 2.79 -11.06
N GLY A 80 7.11 2.46 -9.87
CA GLY A 80 7.53 3.11 -8.63
C GLY A 80 6.68 2.70 -7.44
N GLY A 81 7.12 3.09 -6.24
CA GLY A 81 6.44 2.76 -4.99
C GLY A 81 6.35 3.93 -4.02
N ASN A 82 5.43 3.82 -3.06
CA ASN A 82 5.27 4.79 -1.97
C ASN A 82 4.50 4.14 -0.80
N MET A 83 4.32 4.89 0.29
CA MET A 83 3.51 4.45 1.42
C MET A 83 2.01 4.67 1.18
N LEU A 84 1.23 3.61 1.37
CA LEU A 84 -0.20 3.66 1.64
C LEU A 84 -0.44 3.92 3.12
N ARG A 85 -1.29 4.91 3.41
CA ARG A 85 -1.64 5.28 4.78
C ARG A 85 -3.16 5.28 4.94
N PRO A 86 -3.70 4.85 6.09
CA PRO A 86 -5.10 5.04 6.42
C PRO A 86 -5.50 6.52 6.29
N ARG A 87 -6.70 6.78 5.76
CA ARG A 87 -7.20 8.15 5.64
C ARG A 87 -7.76 8.59 6.99
N ALA A 88 -7.07 9.50 7.67
CA ALA A 88 -7.54 10.03 8.96
C ALA A 88 -8.91 10.72 8.86
N SER A 89 -9.20 11.39 7.74
CA SER A 89 -10.45 12.11 7.51
C SER A 89 -11.63 11.22 7.11
N ASP A 90 -11.36 10.00 6.65
CA ASP A 90 -12.35 9.10 6.07
C ASP A 90 -11.88 7.64 6.27
N PRO A 91 -11.90 7.15 7.53
CA PRO A 91 -11.29 5.88 7.91
C PRO A 91 -12.02 4.66 7.32
N ASP A 92 -13.27 4.83 6.90
CA ASP A 92 -14.08 3.78 6.27
C ASP A 92 -13.86 3.68 4.76
N ASN A 93 -13.02 4.57 4.19
CA ASN A 93 -12.73 4.54 2.77
C ASN A 93 -11.83 3.37 2.40
N LYS A 94 -12.36 2.50 1.56
CA LYS A 94 -11.66 1.32 1.04
C LYS A 94 -10.70 1.66 -0.10
N CYS A 95 -10.79 2.85 -0.68
CA CYS A 95 -10.03 3.25 -1.85
C CYS A 95 -8.98 4.31 -1.54
N GLN A 96 -7.81 4.14 -2.13
CA GLN A 96 -6.66 5.01 -2.01
C GLN A 96 -6.44 5.71 -3.34
N LEU A 97 -6.38 7.04 -3.33
CA LEU A 97 -6.02 7.83 -4.50
C LEU A 97 -4.53 8.14 -4.45
N ARG A 98 -3.82 7.82 -5.53
CA ARG A 98 -2.38 8.05 -5.67
C ARG A 98 -2.11 8.85 -6.93
N ASN A 99 -1.37 9.94 -6.78
CA ASN A 99 -0.96 10.74 -7.91
C ASN A 99 0.08 9.97 -8.72
N LEU A 100 -0.17 9.75 -10.02
CA LEU A 100 0.75 9.00 -10.88
C LEU A 100 2.12 9.67 -10.99
N TYR A 101 2.19 11.00 -10.90
CA TYR A 101 3.47 11.71 -10.94
C TYR A 101 4.38 11.38 -9.76
N ASN A 102 3.84 10.84 -8.66
CA ASN A 102 4.63 10.42 -7.51
C ASN A 102 5.45 9.14 -7.76
N TYR A 103 5.21 8.45 -8.88
CA TYR A 103 6.01 7.29 -9.30
C TYR A 103 7.17 7.65 -10.22
N ILE A 104 7.30 8.93 -10.61
CA ILE A 104 8.47 9.38 -11.36
C ILE A 104 9.69 9.35 -10.44
N ASN A 105 10.74 8.67 -10.89
CA ASN A 105 12.00 8.48 -10.18
C ASN A 105 13.19 8.75 -11.11
N LYS A 106 14.41 8.55 -10.61
CA LYS A 106 15.66 8.79 -11.35
C LYS A 106 15.81 7.97 -12.65
N ASP A 107 15.12 6.83 -12.74
CA ASP A 107 15.18 5.91 -13.87
C ASP A 107 14.05 6.17 -14.89
N SER A 108 13.17 7.14 -14.59
CA SER A 108 12.10 7.56 -15.50
C SER A 108 12.65 8.35 -16.69
N PRO A 109 12.07 8.17 -17.90
CA PRO A 109 12.54 8.88 -19.09
C PRO A 109 12.32 10.39 -18.99
N VAL A 110 13.14 11.15 -19.72
CA VAL A 110 12.93 12.59 -19.90
C VAL A 110 11.52 12.83 -20.45
N GLY A 111 10.79 13.77 -19.87
CA GLY A 111 9.41 14.05 -20.26
C GLY A 111 8.35 13.11 -19.65
N ALA A 112 8.70 12.28 -18.65
CA ALA A 112 7.76 11.35 -17.99
C ALA A 112 6.43 12.01 -17.57
N ARG A 113 6.44 13.26 -17.08
CA ARG A 113 5.20 13.98 -16.75
C ARG A 113 4.26 14.12 -17.93
N GLN A 114 4.80 14.48 -19.10
CA GLN A 114 4.02 14.62 -20.32
C GLN A 114 3.53 13.25 -20.82
N MET A 115 4.39 12.23 -20.76
CA MET A 115 4.01 10.85 -21.12
C MET A 115 2.87 10.31 -20.24
N ILE A 116 2.92 10.56 -18.92
CA ILE A 116 1.82 10.20 -18.01
C ILE A 116 0.55 10.94 -18.40
N LYS A 117 0.63 12.24 -18.69
CA LYS A 117 -0.53 13.01 -19.11
C LYS A 117 -1.15 12.46 -20.40
N ASP A 118 -0.34 12.12 -21.39
CA ASP A 118 -0.82 11.71 -22.71
C ASP A 118 -1.30 10.26 -22.75
N PHE A 119 -0.65 9.35 -22.00
CA PHE A 119 -0.91 7.92 -22.13
C PHE A 119 -1.59 7.27 -20.93
N MET A 120 -1.49 7.84 -19.72
CA MET A 120 -2.10 7.26 -18.53
C MET A 120 -3.54 7.76 -18.36
N VAL A 121 -4.41 7.35 -19.29
CA VAL A 121 -5.83 7.70 -19.34
C VAL A 121 -6.69 6.43 -19.32
N PRO A 122 -7.95 6.51 -18.87
CA PRO A 122 -8.87 5.37 -18.91
C PRO A 122 -8.99 4.77 -20.32
N GLY A 123 -8.99 3.44 -20.42
CA GLY A 123 -9.05 2.70 -21.68
C GLY A 123 -7.74 2.59 -22.46
N ASN A 124 -6.65 3.21 -21.99
CA ASN A 124 -5.33 3.12 -22.62
C ASN A 124 -4.30 2.31 -21.81
N ILE A 125 -4.75 1.61 -20.77
CA ILE A 125 -3.86 0.83 -19.90
C ILE A 125 -3.93 -0.65 -20.27
N ASN A 126 -2.80 -1.19 -20.70
CA ASN A 126 -2.68 -2.61 -21.00
C ASN A 126 -2.66 -3.44 -19.71
N GLN A 127 -1.81 -3.07 -18.76
CA GLN A 127 -1.56 -3.82 -17.53
C GLN A 127 -1.29 -2.89 -16.35
N VAL A 128 -1.75 -3.28 -15.16
CA VAL A 128 -1.35 -2.70 -13.88
C VAL A 128 -1.02 -3.85 -12.93
N LEU A 129 0.24 -3.95 -12.53
CA LEU A 129 0.67 -4.81 -11.43
C LEU A 129 0.73 -3.96 -10.15
N ILE A 130 0.04 -4.42 -9.11
CA ILE A 130 0.12 -3.85 -7.76
C ILE A 130 0.69 -4.89 -6.83
N GLN A 131 1.73 -4.51 -6.10
CA GLN A 131 2.37 -5.32 -5.06
C GLN A 131 2.32 -4.54 -3.75
N ILE A 132 1.81 -5.17 -2.70
CA ILE A 132 1.74 -4.59 -1.35
C ILE A 132 2.73 -5.32 -0.44
N TYR A 133 3.45 -4.55 0.36
CA TYR A 133 4.42 -5.03 1.34
C TYR A 133 4.05 -4.49 2.72
N LEU A 134 4.52 -5.16 3.77
CA LEU A 134 4.37 -4.65 5.13
C LEU A 134 5.10 -3.31 5.27
N ASP A 135 6.33 -3.23 4.80
CA ASP A 135 7.19 -2.03 4.81
C ASP A 135 7.94 -1.94 3.47
N GLU A 136 8.71 -0.87 3.25
CA GLU A 136 9.51 -0.72 2.03
C GLU A 136 10.52 -1.88 1.91
N PRO A 137 10.49 -2.66 0.82
CA PRO A 137 11.37 -3.82 0.68
C PRO A 137 12.83 -3.40 0.47
N GLU A 138 13.77 -4.04 1.16
CA GLU A 138 15.22 -3.78 1.03
C GLU A 138 15.92 -4.76 0.07
N GLY A 139 15.21 -5.78 -0.42
CA GLY A 139 15.76 -6.72 -1.40
C GLY A 139 14.77 -7.76 -1.89
N LYS A 140 14.73 -8.92 -1.22
CA LYS A 140 14.05 -10.14 -1.70
C LYS A 140 12.75 -10.42 -0.96
N GLU A 141 12.24 -9.46 -0.22
CA GLU A 141 10.94 -9.57 0.43
C GLU A 141 9.87 -9.84 -0.62
N LEU A 142 8.99 -10.79 -0.33
CA LEU A 142 7.84 -11.07 -1.19
C LEU A 142 6.68 -10.15 -0.80
N PRO A 143 5.88 -9.70 -1.76
CA PRO A 143 4.67 -8.95 -1.44
C PRO A 143 3.72 -9.82 -0.62
N ILE A 144 3.03 -9.21 0.34
CA ILE A 144 1.95 -9.85 1.10
C ILE A 144 0.66 -9.99 0.28
N GLU A 145 0.54 -9.20 -0.78
CA GLU A 145 -0.55 -9.21 -1.74
C GLU A 145 -0.02 -8.75 -3.10
N GLU A 146 -0.34 -9.49 -4.15
CA GLU A 146 0.03 -9.16 -5.53
C GLU A 146 -1.19 -9.33 -6.44
N LYS A 147 -1.48 -8.33 -7.26
CA LYS A 147 -2.59 -8.40 -8.21
C LYS A 147 -2.27 -7.74 -9.53
N LEU A 148 -2.53 -8.48 -10.61
CA LEU A 148 -2.41 -8.01 -11.98
C LEU A 148 -3.78 -7.72 -12.56
N PHE A 149 -3.95 -6.51 -13.05
CA PHE A 149 -5.12 -6.06 -13.80
C PHE A 149 -4.73 -5.86 -15.27
N ARG A 150 -5.67 -6.11 -16.18
CA ARG A 150 -5.45 -6.02 -17.63
C ARG A 150 -6.59 -5.24 -18.27
N ASN A 151 -6.28 -4.51 -19.35
CA ASN A 151 -7.24 -3.80 -20.21
C ASN A 151 -8.12 -2.81 -19.41
N LEU A 152 -7.51 -1.78 -18.85
CA LEU A 152 -8.17 -0.73 -18.05
C LEU A 152 -8.25 0.61 -18.79
#